data_AF-A0A6J6MFU3-F1
#
_entry.id   AF-A0A6J6MFU3-F1
#
_cell.length_a   1.000
_cell.length_b   1.000
_cell.length_c   1.000
_cell.angle_alpha   90.00
_cell.angle_beta   90.00
_cell.angle_gamma   90.00
#
_symmetry.space_group_name_H-M   'P 1'
#
loop_
_entity.id
_entity.type
_entity.pdbx_description
1 polymer ?
#
loop_
_entity_poly.entity_id
_entity_poly.type
_entity_poly.pdbx_seq_one_letter_code
_entity_poly.pdbx_strand_id
1 'polypeptide(L)'
;MKSARSIALICVATLGLMGMTFTAAQATTCAVSKNQDGSVNGVLCANGKPNEKAKSYLRAATPATMKLTGKPSVTQIKTAMCTDSTKSKASSPMLDNAATYLSKQFKWSKTTVDQVDALLVNGSYCK
;
A
#
# COMPACT_ATOMS: atom_id res chain seq x y z
N MET A 1 33.32 -46.22 -0.41
CA MET A 1 32.33 -45.13 -0.57
C MET A 1 31.47 -45.12 0.68
N LYS A 2 31.71 -44.19 1.60
CA LYS A 2 31.29 -44.27 3.00
C LYS A 2 30.36 -43.11 3.36
N SER A 3 29.31 -43.48 4.08
CA SER A 3 28.58 -42.71 5.09
C SER A 3 27.40 -41.83 4.64
N ALA A 4 26.22 -42.42 4.77
CA ALA A 4 25.07 -41.74 5.36
C ALA A 4 25.44 -41.12 6.72
N ARG A 5 24.82 -39.98 7.04
CA ARG A 5 24.40 -39.60 8.40
C ARG A 5 23.60 -38.29 8.35
N SER A 6 22.29 -38.44 8.37
CA SER A 6 21.36 -37.43 8.88
C SER A 6 21.80 -37.04 10.29
N ILE A 7 21.99 -35.75 10.55
CA ILE A 7 22.07 -35.22 11.91
C ILE A 7 21.00 -34.13 12.00
N ALA A 8 19.85 -34.53 12.53
CA ALA A 8 18.91 -33.63 13.16
C ALA A 8 19.60 -32.98 14.37
N LEU A 9 19.61 -31.66 14.42
CA LEU A 9 20.08 -30.92 15.59
C LEU A 9 18.87 -30.37 16.33
N ILE A 10 18.47 -31.15 17.34
CA ILE A 10 17.43 -30.86 18.31
C ILE A 10 17.99 -29.94 19.40
N CYS A 11 17.16 -28.95 19.76
CA CYS A 11 17.09 -28.17 20.99
C CYS A 11 18.31 -28.16 21.93
N VAL A 12 18.95 -27.00 22.03
CA VAL A 12 19.63 -26.57 23.26
C VAL A 12 18.69 -25.62 24.00
N ALA A 13 18.24 -26.06 25.17
CA ALA A 13 17.49 -25.27 26.13
C ALA A 13 18.43 -24.36 26.92
N THR A 14 18.05 -23.10 27.12
CA THR A 14 18.50 -22.28 28.25
C THR A 14 17.31 -21.55 28.84
N LEU A 15 16.79 -22.11 29.95
CA LEU A 15 16.04 -21.33 30.94
C LEU A 15 17.03 -20.35 31.57
N GLY A 16 16.77 -19.04 31.43
CA GLY A 16 17.60 -18.02 32.06
C GLY A 16 17.02 -16.62 31.88
N LEU A 17 16.62 -16.03 33.00
CA LEU A 17 16.25 -14.64 33.26
C LEU A 17 14.87 -14.16 32.80
N MET A 18 14.09 -13.78 33.81
CA MET A 18 13.01 -12.79 33.73
C MET A 18 13.54 -11.51 33.10
N GLY A 19 13.39 -11.38 31.79
CA GLY A 19 13.64 -10.18 31.02
C GLY A 19 12.37 -9.91 30.23
N MET A 20 11.81 -8.71 30.41
CA MET A 20 10.64 -8.17 29.72
C MET A 20 10.44 -8.82 28.35
N THR A 21 9.32 -9.52 28.17
CA THR A 21 8.89 -9.98 26.86
C THR A 21 8.58 -8.74 26.03
N PHE A 22 9.60 -8.16 25.41
CA PHE A 22 9.42 -7.46 24.17
C PHE A 22 8.96 -8.53 23.19
N THR A 23 7.65 -8.74 23.12
CA THR A 23 7.06 -9.28 21.91
C THR A 23 7.57 -8.36 20.82
N ALA A 24 8.60 -8.79 20.08
CA ALA A 24 8.88 -8.26 18.77
C ALA A 24 7.55 -8.36 18.05
N ALA A 25 6.81 -7.25 17.99
CA ALA A 25 5.58 -7.16 17.24
C ALA A 25 5.98 -7.67 15.87
N GLN A 26 5.51 -8.89 15.53
CA GLN A 26 5.90 -9.54 14.30
C GLN A 26 5.63 -8.51 13.23
N ALA A 27 6.69 -7.96 12.65
CA ALA A 27 6.59 -6.97 11.60
C ALA A 27 5.95 -7.73 10.45
N THR A 28 4.62 -7.75 10.43
CA THR A 28 3.82 -8.39 9.39
C THR A 28 4.35 -7.75 8.13
N THR A 29 5.06 -8.55 7.33
CA THR A 29 5.87 -8.04 6.24
C THR A 29 4.93 -7.39 5.25
N CYS A 30 4.87 -6.05 5.25
CA CYS A 30 4.09 -5.31 4.25
C CYS A 30 4.85 -5.37 2.92
N ALA A 31 4.89 -6.57 2.32
CA ALA A 31 5.46 -6.78 1.00
C ALA A 31 4.59 -6.05 -0.04
N VAL A 32 5.25 -5.56 -1.08
CA VAL A 32 4.61 -4.91 -2.22
C VAL A 32 4.92 -5.77 -3.44
N SER A 33 3.90 -6.06 -4.23
CA SER A 33 4.05 -6.75 -5.51
C SER A 33 3.34 -5.94 -6.59
N LYS A 34 3.92 -5.87 -7.80
CA LYS A 34 3.27 -5.24 -8.95
C LYS A 34 2.38 -6.25 -9.67
N ASN A 35 1.22 -5.78 -10.11
CA ASN A 35 0.30 -6.52 -10.98
C ASN A 35 0.61 -6.21 -12.46
N GLN A 36 0.06 -7.01 -13.36
CA GLN A 36 0.24 -6.84 -14.81
C GLN A 36 -0.34 -5.53 -15.35
N ASP A 37 -1.37 -5.00 -14.68
CA ASP A 37 -2.04 -3.73 -15.01
C ASP A 37 -1.32 -2.48 -14.47
N GLY A 38 -0.12 -2.67 -13.89
CA GLY A 38 0.72 -1.61 -13.31
C GLY A 38 0.33 -1.21 -11.88
N SER A 39 -0.78 -1.73 -11.33
CA SER A 39 -1.16 -1.54 -9.94
C SER A 39 -0.25 -2.32 -8.98
N VAL A 40 -0.37 -2.07 -7.69
CA VAL A 40 0.42 -2.73 -6.64
C VAL A 40 -0.48 -3.36 -5.58
N ASN A 41 -0.19 -4.60 -5.21
CA ASN A 41 -0.75 -5.18 -3.98
C ASN A 41 0.06 -4.71 -2.77
N GLY A 42 -0.59 -4.65 -1.62
CA GLY A 42 0.05 -4.18 -0.39
C GLY A 42 0.18 -2.65 -0.31
N VAL A 43 -0.74 -1.91 -0.92
CA VAL A 43 -0.89 -0.44 -0.74
C VAL A 43 -1.01 -0.09 0.74
N LEU A 44 -1.77 -0.91 1.48
CA LEU A 44 -1.91 -0.85 2.92
C LEU A 44 -1.25 -2.09 3.54
N CYS A 45 -0.67 -1.89 4.72
CA CYS A 45 -0.26 -2.97 5.61
C CYS A 45 -1.46 -3.69 6.21
N ALA A 46 -1.25 -4.89 6.78
CA ALA A 46 -2.31 -5.66 7.44
C ALA A 46 -2.98 -4.89 8.61
N ASN A 47 -2.28 -3.93 9.22
CA ASN A 47 -2.82 -3.03 10.25
C ASN A 47 -3.61 -1.83 9.68
N GLY A 48 -3.88 -1.81 8.37
CA GLY A 48 -4.62 -0.75 7.67
C GLY A 48 -3.85 0.56 7.45
N LYS A 49 -2.58 0.65 7.87
CA LYS A 49 -1.74 1.83 7.64
C LYS A 49 -1.17 1.84 6.22
N PRO A 50 -0.89 3.03 5.65
CA PRO A 50 -0.19 3.13 4.37
C PRO A 50 1.15 2.40 4.39
N ASN A 51 1.44 1.66 3.32
CA ASN A 51 2.71 0.97 3.18
C ASN A 51 3.75 1.89 2.53
N GLU A 52 4.75 2.34 3.29
CA GLU A 52 5.80 3.23 2.75
C GLU A 52 6.58 2.63 1.58
N LYS A 53 6.65 1.29 1.48
CA LYS A 53 7.27 0.61 0.33
C LYS A 53 6.48 0.79 -0.97
N ALA A 54 5.16 0.99 -0.89
CA ALA A 54 4.31 1.22 -2.06
C ALA A 54 4.45 2.65 -2.60
N LYS A 55 4.80 3.60 -1.73
CA LYS A 55 4.81 5.04 -2.02
C LYS A 55 5.64 5.44 -3.24
N SER A 56 6.83 4.86 -3.40
CA SER A 56 7.71 5.18 -4.55
C SER A 56 7.09 4.73 -5.87
N TYR A 57 6.47 3.54 -5.88
CA TYR A 57 5.75 3.03 -7.04
C TYR A 57 4.54 3.90 -7.38
N LEU A 58 3.74 4.25 -6.37
CA LEU A 58 2.58 5.12 -6.56
C LEU A 58 2.99 6.51 -7.05
N ARG A 59 4.08 7.09 -6.53
CA ARG A 59 4.58 8.40 -7.01
C ARG A 59 5.01 8.36 -8.48
N ALA A 60 5.58 7.25 -8.94
CA ALA A 60 5.96 7.09 -10.34
C ALA A 60 4.72 6.88 -11.24
N ALA A 61 3.77 6.07 -10.78
CA ALA A 61 2.54 5.71 -11.48
C ALA A 61 1.55 6.87 -11.60
N THR A 62 1.32 7.58 -10.50
CA THR A 62 0.26 8.59 -10.34
C THR A 62 0.83 9.85 -9.68
N PRO A 63 1.76 10.57 -10.36
CA PRO A 63 2.51 11.67 -9.76
C PRO A 63 1.65 12.87 -9.35
N ALA A 64 0.57 13.20 -10.07
CA ALA A 64 -0.32 14.30 -9.71
C ALA A 64 -1.16 13.95 -8.48
N THR A 65 -1.72 12.74 -8.44
CA THR A 65 -2.53 12.24 -7.32
C THR A 65 -1.67 12.15 -6.06
N MET A 66 -0.47 11.59 -6.15
CA MET A 66 0.45 11.44 -5.01
C MET A 66 1.09 12.74 -4.52
N LYS A 67 0.90 13.86 -5.23
CA LYS A 67 1.27 15.21 -4.76
C LYS A 67 0.21 15.84 -3.86
N LEU A 68 -1.01 15.29 -3.81
CA LEU A 68 -2.05 15.78 -2.91
C LEU A 68 -1.62 15.57 -1.45
N THR A 69 -1.93 16.55 -0.61
CA THR A 69 -1.61 16.53 0.81
C THR A 69 -2.84 16.93 1.64
N GLY A 70 -2.90 16.47 2.89
CA GLY A 70 -3.99 16.81 3.80
C GLY A 70 -5.35 16.33 3.29
N LYS A 71 -6.36 17.21 3.34
CA LYS A 71 -7.75 16.91 2.98
C LYS A 71 -8.16 17.68 1.71
N PRO A 72 -7.71 17.26 0.52
CA PRO A 72 -8.09 17.90 -0.73
C PRO A 72 -9.61 17.76 -0.96
N SER A 73 -10.18 18.69 -1.70
CA SER A 73 -11.57 18.57 -2.17
C SER A 73 -11.68 17.46 -3.22
N VAL A 74 -12.89 16.92 -3.41
CA VAL A 74 -13.12 15.90 -4.45
C VAL A 74 -12.79 16.42 -5.84
N THR A 75 -13.02 17.71 -6.12
CA THR A 75 -12.59 18.34 -7.38
C THR A 75 -11.08 18.31 -7.56
N GLN A 76 -10.29 18.58 -6.51
CA GLN A 76 -8.83 18.50 -6.58
C GLN A 76 -8.37 17.06 -6.84
N ILE A 77 -8.98 16.08 -6.16
CA ILE A 77 -8.67 14.66 -6.35
C ILE A 77 -8.99 14.24 -7.79
N LYS A 78 -10.17 14.60 -8.29
CA LYS A 78 -10.64 14.35 -9.66
C LYS A 78 -9.66 14.91 -10.71
N THR A 79 -9.29 16.18 -10.58
CA THR A 79 -8.35 16.84 -11.50
C THR A 79 -6.98 16.15 -11.50
N ALA A 80 -6.47 15.76 -10.33
CA ALA A 80 -5.20 15.05 -10.22
C ALA A 80 -5.26 13.66 -10.88
N MET A 81 -6.33 12.90 -10.61
CA MET A 81 -6.56 11.58 -11.22
C MET A 81 -6.68 11.68 -12.74
N CYS A 82 -7.40 12.69 -13.26
CA CYS A 82 -7.47 12.87 -14.70
C CYS A 82 -6.12 13.23 -15.31
N THR A 83 -5.34 14.07 -14.63
CA THR A 83 -3.98 14.41 -15.06
C THR A 83 -3.11 13.16 -15.17
N ASP A 84 -3.15 12.28 -14.17
CA ASP A 84 -2.38 11.03 -14.19
C ASP A 84 -2.89 10.06 -15.26
N SER A 85 -4.20 9.94 -15.45
CA SER A 85 -4.77 9.09 -16.49
C SER A 85 -4.37 9.56 -17.90
N THR A 86 -4.43 10.87 -18.15
CA THR A 86 -4.17 11.44 -19.47
C THR A 86 -2.68 11.55 -19.80
N LYS A 87 -1.86 12.04 -18.85
CA LYS A 87 -0.44 12.34 -19.06
C LYS A 87 0.47 11.18 -18.67
N SER A 88 0.20 10.52 -17.56
CA SER A 88 1.01 9.39 -17.06
C SER A 88 0.49 8.02 -17.50
N LYS A 89 -0.64 7.99 -18.23
CA LYS A 89 -1.30 6.75 -18.67
C LYS A 89 -1.63 5.80 -17.52
N ALA A 90 -1.91 6.37 -16.34
CA ALA A 90 -2.32 5.60 -15.17
C ALA A 90 -3.66 4.90 -15.44
N SER A 91 -3.70 3.59 -15.18
CA SER A 91 -4.93 2.80 -15.24
C SER A 91 -5.82 3.09 -14.02
N SER A 92 -7.12 2.77 -14.10
CA SER A 92 -8.05 2.96 -12.98
C SER A 92 -7.59 2.23 -11.70
N PRO A 93 -7.08 0.98 -11.76
CA PRO A 93 -6.49 0.31 -10.58
C PRO A 93 -5.28 1.05 -9.97
N MET A 94 -4.43 1.68 -10.79
CA MET A 94 -3.32 2.49 -10.29
C MET A 94 -3.81 3.75 -9.57
N LEU A 95 -4.85 4.40 -10.10
CA LEU A 95 -5.48 5.57 -9.47
C LEU A 95 -6.15 5.20 -8.14
N ASP A 96 -6.84 4.06 -8.09
CA ASP A 96 -7.44 3.52 -6.87
C ASP A 96 -6.39 3.24 -5.79
N ASN A 97 -5.28 2.59 -6.15
CA ASN A 97 -4.18 2.36 -5.21
C ASN A 97 -3.62 3.67 -4.62
N ALA A 98 -3.45 4.70 -5.44
CA ALA A 98 -2.98 6.00 -4.97
C ALA A 98 -4.01 6.68 -4.04
N ALA A 99 -5.28 6.66 -4.42
CA ALA A 99 -6.38 7.20 -3.61
C ALA A 99 -6.49 6.49 -2.27
N THR A 100 -6.41 5.16 -2.27
CA THR A 100 -6.43 4.32 -1.06
C THR A 100 -5.25 4.61 -0.15
N TYR A 101 -4.04 4.75 -0.71
CA TYR A 101 -2.86 5.14 0.08
C TYR A 101 -3.06 6.50 0.76
N LEU A 102 -3.48 7.51 0.00
CA LEU A 102 -3.63 8.89 0.49
C LEU A 102 -4.78 9.03 1.48
N SER A 103 -5.90 8.35 1.24
CA SER A 103 -7.07 8.40 2.12
C SER A 103 -6.74 7.87 3.52
N LYS A 104 -5.92 6.82 3.61
CA LYS A 104 -5.42 6.30 4.89
C LYS A 104 -4.32 7.19 5.48
N GLN A 105 -3.40 7.68 4.66
CA GLN A 105 -2.31 8.56 5.11
C GLN A 105 -2.83 9.86 5.74
N PHE A 106 -3.83 10.48 5.12
CA PHE A 106 -4.35 11.77 5.52
C PHE A 106 -5.74 11.70 6.18
N LYS A 107 -6.23 10.48 6.44
CA LYS A 107 -7.51 10.22 7.12
C LYS A 107 -8.66 11.02 6.49
N TRP A 108 -8.85 10.85 5.19
CA TRP A 108 -9.99 11.45 4.49
C TRP A 108 -11.32 11.00 5.12
N SER A 109 -12.34 11.86 5.02
CA SER A 109 -13.66 11.50 5.52
C SER A 109 -14.27 10.38 4.69
N LYS A 110 -15.20 9.61 5.29
CA LYS A 110 -15.93 8.56 4.57
C LYS A 110 -16.63 9.13 3.32
N THR A 111 -17.25 10.30 3.42
CA THR A 111 -17.91 10.98 2.30
C THR A 111 -16.94 11.26 1.15
N THR A 112 -15.73 11.75 1.43
CA THR A 112 -14.72 11.98 0.39
C THR A 112 -14.28 10.68 -0.26
N VAL A 113 -14.06 9.62 0.53
CA VAL A 113 -13.70 8.29 0.00
C VAL A 113 -14.82 7.76 -0.90
N ASP A 114 -16.07 7.73 -0.43
CA ASP A 114 -17.20 7.22 -1.20
C ASP A 114 -17.39 7.98 -2.53
N GLN A 115 -17.19 9.30 -2.53
CA GLN A 115 -17.26 10.12 -3.74
C GLN A 115 -16.12 9.81 -4.72
N VAL A 116 -14.91 9.58 -4.22
CA VAL A 116 -13.76 9.20 -5.05
C VAL A 116 -13.94 7.79 -5.63
N ASP A 117 -14.44 6.85 -4.83
CA ASP A 117 -14.76 5.50 -5.27
C ASP A 117 -15.80 5.53 -6.40
N ALA A 118 -16.84 6.37 -6.27
CA ALA A 118 -17.83 6.56 -7.32
C ALA A 118 -17.21 7.13 -8.61
N LEU A 119 -16.23 8.03 -8.52
CA LEU A 119 -15.52 8.55 -9.71
C LEU A 119 -14.71 7.44 -10.40
N LEU A 120 -14.05 6.58 -9.62
CA LEU A 120 -13.24 5.47 -10.13
C LEU A 120 -14.12 4.39 -10.79
N VAL A 121 -15.18 3.96 -10.11
CA VAL A 121 -16.12 2.94 -10.63
C VAL A 121 -16.82 3.41 -11.91
N ASN A 122 -17.24 4.67 -11.97
CA ASN A 122 -17.91 5.23 -13.15
C ASN A 122 -16.95 5.69 -14.26
N GLY A 123 -15.64 5.63 -14.03
CA GLY A 123 -14.62 6.17 -14.94
C GLY A 123 -14.83 7.66 -15.25
N SER A 124 -15.42 8.42 -14.31
CA SER A 124 -15.83 9.80 -14.51
C SER A 124 -14.81 10.81 -13.97
N TYR A 125 -13.60 10.37 -13.64
CA TYR A 125 -12.55 11.25 -13.13
C TYR A 125 -12.02 12.24 -14.19
N CYS A 126 -12.23 11.99 -15.48
CA CYS A 126 -11.90 12.91 -16.59
C CYS A 126 -13.10 13.57 -17.29
N LYS A 127 -14.32 13.33 -16.81
CA LYS A 127 -15.55 13.87 -17.41
C LYS A 127 -15.98 15.15 -16.73
#